data_AF-A0A6P1YF16-F1
#
_entry.id   AF-A0A6P1YF16-F1
#
_cell.length_a   1.000
_cell.length_b   1.000
_cell.length_c   1.000
_cell.angle_alpha   90.00
_cell.angle_beta   90.00
_cell.angle_gamma   90.00
#
_symmetry.space_group_name_H-M   'P 1'
#
loop_
_entity.id
_entity.type
_entity.pdbx_description
1 polymer ?
#
loop_
_entity_poly.entity_id
_entity_poly.type
_entity_poly.pdbx_seq_one_letter_code
_entity_poly.pdbx_strand_id
1 'polypeptide(L)'
;MHKVFSGKNGKTIPYLDTVIFLVIISLFFGYLGARMGISNMFSTIMATAYQLLIDTVFYIMAIAVLTGAFGKLATEFGLVKLLNKIFSPLMKPLFNMPGVAFLGIITTYLSDNPAIISLSKDDDFLSYFKKHQVPCLCNLGTAFGMGLIVTTFMTSKGYFKEALIGNIGAVIGSIVSVRIMAYRTKKVLPEESEKTEKGMGNKRNKDIEDNIIEHTEGSFFERFLTAFLEGGKLGVDIGLNIIPGVLVICTVIMLLTFGPIDPSVGYQGKAYEGVQLLPKIGEWLSPIIKPLFGFKNPEAIAFPITALGAVGAALSLVPKFLESGVIGPNEIAVFTAMGMCWSGFLSTHVAMLDALGHRKLISKAITSHVIGGIAAGISAHLLVLLLGLA
;
A
#
# COMPACT_ATOMS: atom_id res chain seq x y z
N MET A 1 17.10 -19.67 7.77
CA MET A 1 16.25 -20.67 7.11
C MET A 1 15.96 -21.79 8.11
N HIS A 2 14.71 -22.29 8.12
CA HIS A 2 14.11 -23.32 8.99
C HIS A 2 14.18 -23.15 10.52
N LYS A 3 13.08 -22.63 11.09
CA LYS A 3 12.43 -23.15 12.31
C LYS A 3 11.09 -22.46 12.48
N VAL A 4 10.07 -22.98 11.81
CA VAL A 4 8.67 -22.65 12.08
C VAL A 4 7.98 -24.00 12.28
N PHE A 5 7.41 -24.18 13.47
CA PHE A 5 6.81 -25.41 14.02
C PHE A 5 7.76 -26.56 14.41
N SER A 6 8.49 -26.37 15.51
CA SER A 6 8.98 -27.51 16.29
C SER A 6 7.92 -27.90 17.33
N GLY A 7 7.10 -28.90 17.01
CA GLY A 7 6.33 -29.62 18.02
C GLY A 7 7.25 -30.32 19.01
N LYS A 8 6.76 -30.57 20.22
CA LYS A 8 7.52 -31.13 21.37
C LYS A 8 8.16 -32.52 21.15
N ASN A 9 7.98 -33.15 19.98
CA ASN A 9 8.69 -34.37 19.58
C ASN A 9 9.35 -34.13 18.21
N GLY A 10 10.67 -33.95 18.21
CA GLY A 10 11.49 -33.57 17.06
C GLY A 10 11.62 -34.65 15.99
N LYS A 11 10.56 -34.92 15.24
CA LYS A 11 10.64 -35.48 13.89
C LYS A 11 10.10 -34.43 12.93
N THR A 12 11.00 -33.71 12.26
CA THR A 12 10.65 -32.97 11.04
C THR A 12 10.21 -34.01 10.02
N ILE A 13 8.91 -34.07 9.71
CA ILE A 13 8.41 -34.94 8.64
C ILE A 13 9.04 -34.41 7.35
N PRO A 14 9.97 -35.15 6.72
CA PRO A 14 10.52 -34.72 5.45
C PRO A 14 9.36 -34.60 4.44
N TYR A 15 9.38 -33.55 3.63
CA TYR A 15 8.35 -33.23 2.64
C TYR A 15 6.99 -32.75 3.16
N LEU A 16 6.80 -32.47 4.46
CA LEU A 16 5.52 -31.93 4.96
C LEU A 16 5.11 -30.64 4.23
N ASP A 17 6.05 -29.70 4.07
CA ASP A 17 5.81 -28.44 3.35
C ASP A 17 5.46 -28.71 1.87
N THR A 18 6.10 -29.69 1.24
CA THR A 18 5.81 -30.12 -0.14
C THR A 18 4.42 -30.74 -0.25
N VAL A 19 4.03 -31.60 0.69
CA VAL A 19 2.70 -32.22 0.71
C VAL A 19 1.62 -31.15 0.92
N ILE A 20 1.83 -30.23 1.87
CA ILE A 20 0.90 -29.10 2.10
C ILE A 20 0.76 -28.25 0.83
N PHE A 21 1.87 -27.90 0.18
CA PHE A 21 1.86 -27.15 -1.07
C PHE A 21 1.10 -27.88 -2.18
N LEU A 22 1.39 -29.17 -2.39
CA LEU A 22 0.72 -29.99 -3.40
C LEU A 22 -0.79 -30.11 -3.13
N VAL A 23 -1.19 -30.27 -1.86
CA VAL A 23 -2.60 -30.32 -1.48
C VAL A 23 -3.27 -28.97 -1.77
N ILE A 24 -2.68 -27.85 -1.35
CA ILE A 24 -3.26 -26.51 -1.58
C ILE A 24 -3.40 -26.23 -3.07
N ILE A 25 -2.36 -26.47 -3.87
CA ILE A 25 -2.38 -26.16 -5.30
C ILE A 25 -3.33 -27.10 -6.06
N SER A 26 -3.38 -28.38 -5.69
CA SER A 26 -4.32 -29.34 -6.29
C SER A 26 -5.77 -29.02 -5.93
N LEU A 27 -6.05 -28.58 -4.71
CA LEU A 27 -7.39 -28.11 -4.32
C LEU A 27 -7.77 -26.84 -5.07
N PHE A 28 -6.85 -25.89 -5.18
CA PHE A 28 -7.08 -24.62 -5.87
C PHE A 28 -7.37 -24.83 -7.36
N PHE A 29 -6.44 -25.43 -8.11
CA PHE A 29 -6.63 -25.69 -9.53
C PHE A 29 -7.67 -26.77 -9.80
N GLY A 30 -7.84 -27.74 -8.91
CA GLY A 30 -8.90 -28.75 -8.99
C GLY A 30 -10.28 -28.13 -8.87
N TYR A 31 -10.48 -27.21 -7.92
CA TYR A 31 -11.74 -26.46 -7.78
C TYR A 31 -12.01 -25.59 -9.01
N LEU A 32 -11.02 -24.80 -9.47
CA LEU A 32 -11.18 -23.97 -10.66
C LEU A 32 -11.47 -24.81 -11.91
N GLY A 33 -10.69 -25.87 -12.13
CA GLY A 33 -10.85 -26.78 -13.26
C GLY A 33 -12.19 -27.52 -13.25
N ALA A 34 -12.69 -27.91 -12.07
CA ALA A 34 -14.01 -28.54 -11.93
C ALA A 34 -15.16 -27.57 -12.24
N ARG A 35 -14.99 -26.27 -12.00
CA ARG A 35 -16.03 -25.25 -12.25
C ARG A 35 -15.98 -24.69 -13.66
N MET A 36 -14.80 -24.41 -14.19
CA MET A 36 -14.60 -23.72 -15.47
C MET A 36 -14.33 -24.68 -16.64
N GLY A 37 -13.82 -25.88 -16.34
CA GLY A 37 -13.15 -26.74 -17.31
C GLY A 37 -11.68 -26.33 -17.47
N ILE A 38 -10.78 -27.30 -17.61
CA ILE A 38 -9.32 -27.08 -17.63
C ILE A 38 -8.91 -26.14 -18.78
N SER A 39 -9.48 -26.34 -19.98
CA SER A 39 -9.18 -25.51 -21.16
C SER A 39 -9.55 -24.04 -20.92
N ASN A 40 -10.81 -23.79 -20.54
CA ASN A 40 -11.30 -22.43 -20.30
C ASN A 40 -10.57 -21.77 -19.12
N MET A 41 -10.23 -22.52 -18.08
CA MET A 41 -9.46 -22.00 -16.96
C MET A 41 -8.10 -21.44 -17.41
N PHE A 42 -7.31 -22.21 -18.17
CA PHE A 42 -6.01 -21.74 -18.65
C PHE A 42 -6.14 -20.60 -19.66
N SER A 43 -7.10 -20.67 -20.59
CA SER A 43 -7.37 -19.57 -21.53
C SER A 43 -7.74 -18.28 -20.80
N THR A 44 -8.60 -18.37 -19.77
CA THR A 44 -8.98 -17.22 -18.94
C THR A 44 -7.79 -16.62 -18.22
N ILE A 45 -6.93 -17.46 -17.61
CA ILE A 45 -5.72 -16.99 -16.91
C ILE A 45 -4.84 -16.19 -17.86
N MET A 46 -4.54 -16.75 -19.03
CA MET A 46 -3.66 -16.13 -20.01
C MET A 46 -4.25 -14.85 -20.59
N ALA A 47 -5.54 -14.88 -20.97
CA ALA A 47 -6.23 -13.71 -21.52
C ALA A 47 -6.33 -12.58 -20.49
N THR A 48 -6.67 -12.90 -19.24
CA THR A 48 -6.75 -11.94 -18.13
C THR A 48 -5.38 -11.32 -17.84
N ALA A 49 -4.33 -12.15 -17.72
CA ALA A 49 -2.98 -11.65 -17.46
C ALA A 49 -2.48 -10.76 -18.60
N TYR A 50 -2.68 -11.17 -19.86
CA TYR A 50 -2.30 -10.36 -21.01
C TYR A 50 -3.01 -9.00 -21.01
N GLN A 51 -4.32 -8.99 -20.78
CA GLN A 51 -5.09 -7.76 -20.79
C GLN A 51 -4.71 -6.83 -19.62
N LEU A 52 -4.48 -7.40 -18.43
CA LEU A 52 -3.94 -6.66 -17.30
C LEU A 52 -2.59 -6.01 -17.61
N LEU A 53 -1.69 -6.72 -18.30
CA LEU A 53 -0.39 -6.18 -18.68
C LEU A 53 -0.53 -4.98 -19.62
N ILE A 54 -1.27 -5.15 -20.72
CA ILE A 54 -1.37 -4.14 -21.77
C ILE A 54 -2.17 -2.92 -21.30
N ASP A 55 -3.38 -3.15 -20.79
CA ASP A 55 -4.33 -2.06 -20.54
C ASP A 55 -4.09 -1.42 -19.18
N THR A 56 -3.65 -2.20 -18.19
CA THR A 56 -3.59 -1.71 -16.81
C THR A 56 -2.18 -1.37 -16.36
N VAL A 57 -1.23 -2.30 -16.48
CA VAL A 57 0.14 -2.06 -16.00
C VAL A 57 0.75 -0.87 -16.76
N PHE A 58 0.68 -0.85 -18.09
CA PHE A 58 1.25 0.27 -18.84
C PHE A 58 0.55 1.59 -18.58
N TYR A 59 -0.76 1.56 -18.30
CA TYR A 59 -1.47 2.76 -17.88
C TYR A 59 -1.01 3.28 -16.51
N ILE A 60 -0.87 2.39 -15.52
CA ILE A 60 -0.35 2.75 -14.19
C ILE A 60 1.11 3.21 -14.30
N MET A 61 1.93 2.56 -15.13
CA MET A 61 3.30 2.96 -15.39
C MET A 61 3.37 4.36 -15.98
N ALA A 62 2.53 4.69 -16.96
CA ALA A 62 2.49 6.04 -17.54
C ALA A 62 2.16 7.10 -16.48
N ILE A 63 1.19 6.82 -15.59
CA ILE A 63 0.90 7.69 -14.44
C ILE A 63 2.12 7.79 -13.53
N ALA A 64 2.74 6.66 -13.18
CA ALA A 64 3.90 6.61 -12.30
C ALA A 64 5.09 7.41 -12.84
N VAL A 65 5.35 7.35 -14.16
CA VAL A 65 6.37 8.16 -14.84
C VAL A 65 6.11 9.65 -14.66
N LEU A 66 4.88 10.09 -14.92
CA LEU A 66 4.52 11.51 -14.77
C LEU A 66 4.58 11.94 -13.31
N THR A 67 3.96 11.20 -12.39
CA THR A 67 3.96 11.54 -10.96
C THR A 67 5.36 11.48 -10.36
N GLY A 68 6.20 10.53 -10.79
CA GLY A 68 7.59 10.41 -10.36
C GLY A 68 8.43 11.60 -10.81
N ALA A 69 8.26 12.04 -12.07
CA ALA A 69 8.93 13.22 -12.61
C ALA A 69 8.55 14.49 -11.81
N PHE A 70 7.27 14.70 -11.53
CA PHE A 70 6.82 15.82 -10.68
C PHE A 70 7.28 15.70 -9.22
N GLY A 71 7.25 14.49 -8.64
CA GLY A 71 7.71 14.25 -7.27
C GLY A 71 9.21 14.53 -7.09
N LYS A 72 10.02 14.16 -8.07
CA LYS A 72 11.46 14.44 -8.05
C LYS A 72 11.76 15.93 -8.25
N LEU A 73 11.02 16.63 -9.13
CA LEU A 73 11.09 18.09 -9.22
C LEU A 73 10.72 18.78 -7.90
N ALA A 74 9.63 18.35 -7.25
CA ALA A 74 9.22 18.86 -5.96
C ALA A 74 10.32 18.70 -4.89
N THR A 75 11.07 17.60 -4.95
CA THR A 75 12.20 17.36 -4.06
C THR A 75 13.37 18.27 -4.40
N GLU A 76 13.78 18.31 -5.67
CA GLU A 76 14.94 19.09 -6.16
C GLU A 76 14.80 20.59 -5.87
N PHE A 77 13.60 21.14 -6.05
CA PHE A 77 13.31 22.57 -5.88
C PHE A 77 12.75 22.93 -4.50
N GLY A 78 12.91 22.06 -3.50
CA GLY A 78 12.67 22.39 -2.10
C GLY A 78 11.21 22.49 -1.67
N LEU A 79 10.25 22.03 -2.49
CA LEU A 79 8.85 21.91 -2.06
C LEU A 79 8.73 20.94 -0.87
N VAL A 80 9.49 19.85 -0.88
CA VAL A 80 9.57 18.90 0.23
C VAL A 80 10.03 19.59 1.52
N LYS A 81 11.07 20.43 1.45
CA LYS A 81 11.56 21.22 2.60
C LYS A 81 10.49 22.17 3.12
N LEU A 82 9.82 22.90 2.22
CA LEU A 82 8.74 23.82 2.58
C LEU A 82 7.58 23.11 3.28
N LEU A 83 7.12 21.97 2.74
CA LEU A 83 6.04 21.19 3.34
C LEU A 83 6.46 20.64 4.72
N ASN A 84 7.70 20.18 4.88
CA ASN A 84 8.22 19.76 6.18
C ASN A 84 8.19 20.89 7.21
N LYS A 85 8.62 22.09 6.84
CA LYS A 85 8.55 23.25 7.72
C LYS A 85 7.11 23.58 8.16
N ILE A 86 6.13 23.41 7.27
CA ILE A 86 4.71 23.67 7.55
C ILE A 86 4.10 22.59 8.43
N PHE A 87 4.37 21.31 8.14
CA PHE A 87 3.65 20.17 8.74
C PHE A 87 4.41 19.44 9.84
N SER A 88 5.72 19.66 10.00
CA SER A 88 6.50 19.09 11.10
C SER A 88 5.93 19.35 12.51
N PRO A 89 5.29 20.49 12.82
CA PRO A 89 4.65 20.69 14.13
C PRO A 89 3.50 19.70 14.41
N LEU A 90 2.89 19.12 13.38
CA LEU A 90 1.81 18.15 13.53
C LEU A 90 2.30 16.74 13.87
N MET A 91 3.59 16.43 13.66
CA MET A 91 4.12 15.08 13.88
C MET A 91 4.06 14.63 15.34
N LYS A 92 4.33 15.54 16.29
CA LYS A 92 4.24 15.24 17.72
C LYS A 92 2.78 15.01 18.19
N PRO A 93 1.82 15.92 17.95
CA PRO A 93 0.45 15.73 18.41
C PRO A 93 -0.31 14.63 17.67
N LEU A 94 0.01 14.34 16.40
CA LEU A 94 -0.68 13.29 15.65
C LEU A 94 -0.03 11.92 15.81
N PHE A 95 1.30 11.83 15.75
CA PHE A 95 2.00 10.54 15.72
C PHE A 95 2.89 10.24 16.92
N ASN A 96 3.14 11.23 17.79
CA ASN A 96 4.17 11.17 18.84
C ASN A 96 5.57 10.85 18.29
N MET A 97 5.89 11.46 17.14
CA MET A 97 7.17 11.35 16.45
C MET A 97 7.85 12.72 16.31
N PRO A 98 9.19 12.77 16.12
CA PRO A 98 9.88 14.03 15.87
C PRO A 98 9.41 14.67 14.56
N GLY A 99 9.58 16.00 14.45
CA GLY A 99 9.13 16.78 13.29
C GLY A 99 9.70 16.27 11.96
N VAL A 100 10.97 15.83 11.97
CA VAL A 100 11.66 15.26 10.80
C VAL A 100 10.99 14.02 10.22
N ALA A 101 10.14 13.32 11.00
CA ALA A 101 9.39 12.17 10.49
C ALA A 101 8.45 12.53 9.34
N PHE A 102 8.07 13.81 9.19
CA PHE A 102 7.29 14.26 8.04
C PHE A 102 8.05 14.08 6.72
N LEU A 103 9.39 14.17 6.70
CA LEU A 103 10.20 13.84 5.53
C LEU A 103 9.92 12.42 5.03
N GLY A 104 9.68 11.48 5.97
CA GLY A 104 9.25 10.13 5.64
C GLY A 104 7.90 10.08 4.93
N ILE A 105 6.90 10.80 5.45
CA ILE A 105 5.55 10.89 4.86
C ILE A 105 5.64 11.40 3.42
N ILE A 106 6.24 12.57 3.21
CA ILE A 106 6.24 13.21 1.89
C ILE A 106 7.09 12.45 0.88
N THR A 107 8.21 11.85 1.32
CA THR A 107 9.09 11.06 0.43
C THR A 107 8.39 9.79 -0.05
N THR A 108 7.69 9.06 0.82
CA THR A 108 6.94 7.89 0.37
C THR A 108 5.69 8.28 -0.41
N TYR A 109 5.01 9.36 -0.05
CA TYR A 109 3.84 9.87 -0.79
C TYR A 109 4.14 10.19 -2.25
N LEU A 110 5.27 10.85 -2.52
CA LEU A 110 5.71 11.18 -3.87
C LEU A 110 6.31 9.99 -4.63
N SER A 111 6.57 8.87 -3.95
CA SER A 111 7.25 7.69 -4.47
C SER A 111 6.50 6.42 -4.03
N ASP A 112 7.17 5.50 -3.34
CA ASP A 112 6.63 4.25 -2.80
C ASP A 112 7.14 4.02 -1.36
N ASN A 113 6.53 3.09 -0.62
CA ASN A 113 6.84 2.76 0.77
C ASN A 113 8.34 2.53 1.02
N PRO A 114 9.09 1.80 0.16
CA PRO A 114 10.52 1.56 0.39
C PRO A 114 11.37 2.82 0.39
N ALA A 115 10.86 3.97 -0.08
CA ALA A 115 11.59 5.24 -0.04
C ALA A 115 11.89 5.71 1.40
N ILE A 116 11.22 5.16 2.43
CA ILE A 116 11.62 5.41 3.82
C ILE A 116 12.97 4.76 4.18
N ILE A 117 13.38 3.72 3.46
CA ILE A 117 14.64 2.99 3.72
C ILE A 117 15.86 3.85 3.40
N SER A 118 15.79 4.70 2.37
CA SER A 118 16.90 5.62 2.06
C SER A 118 17.09 6.61 3.20
N LEU A 119 16.00 7.18 3.73
CA LEU A 119 16.04 8.06 4.90
C LEU A 119 16.56 7.33 6.15
N SER A 120 16.21 6.06 6.33
CA SER A 120 16.68 5.30 7.50
C SER A 120 18.15 4.87 7.42
N LYS A 121 18.85 5.09 6.31
CA LYS A 121 20.30 4.86 6.21
C LYS A 121 21.11 6.09 6.58
N ASP A 122 20.45 7.23 6.77
CA ASP A 122 21.05 8.48 7.19
C ASP A 122 21.09 8.52 8.73
N ASP A 123 22.30 8.49 9.30
CA ASP A 123 22.53 8.54 10.74
C ASP A 123 22.06 9.87 11.35
N ASP A 124 22.15 10.98 10.61
CA ASP A 124 21.65 12.27 11.06
C ASP A 124 20.13 12.22 11.14
N PHE A 125 19.44 11.67 10.13
CA PHE A 125 17.99 11.46 10.18
C PHE A 125 17.59 10.61 11.41
N LEU A 126 18.24 9.47 11.63
CA LEU A 126 17.94 8.57 12.74
C LEU A 126 18.26 9.16 14.12
N SER A 127 19.23 10.07 14.23
CA SER A 127 19.64 10.69 15.50
C SER A 127 18.52 11.46 16.22
N TYR A 128 17.47 11.87 15.50
CA TYR A 128 16.30 12.57 16.05
C TYR A 128 15.26 11.65 16.66
N PHE A 129 15.36 10.35 16.41
CA PHE A 129 14.39 9.36 16.86
C PHE A 129 14.88 8.69 18.12
N LYS A 130 13.99 8.53 19.10
CA LYS A 130 14.22 7.60 20.20
C LYS A 130 14.29 6.18 19.65
N LYS A 131 15.04 5.28 20.31
CA LYS A 131 15.18 3.86 19.91
C LYS A 131 13.82 3.19 19.62
N HIS A 132 12.78 3.50 20.40
CA HIS A 132 11.44 2.92 20.20
C HIS A 132 10.62 3.55 19.05
N GLN A 133 11.02 4.72 18.54
CA GLN A 133 10.35 5.43 17.45
C GLN A 133 10.85 4.97 16.07
N VAL A 134 12.12 4.55 15.94
CA VAL A 134 12.71 4.08 14.68
C VAL A 134 11.87 3.00 13.99
N PRO A 135 11.40 1.92 14.67
CA PRO A 135 10.56 0.92 14.00
C PRO A 135 9.19 1.44 13.55
N CYS A 136 8.73 2.60 14.05
CA CYS A 136 7.45 3.20 13.64
C CYS A 136 7.54 3.86 12.25
N LEU A 137 8.75 4.17 11.77
CA LEU A 137 8.98 4.67 10.41
C LEU A 137 8.48 3.68 9.36
N CYS A 138 8.51 2.39 9.66
CA CYS A 138 7.94 1.35 8.80
C CYS A 138 6.45 1.62 8.54
N ASN A 139 5.63 1.59 9.59
CA ASN A 139 4.19 1.86 9.49
C ASN A 139 3.87 3.25 8.93
N LEU A 140 4.70 4.26 9.25
CA LEU A 140 4.54 5.61 8.73
C LEU A 140 4.74 5.65 7.22
N GLY A 141 5.89 5.17 6.75
CA GLY A 141 6.24 5.18 5.33
C GLY A 141 5.23 4.39 4.49
N THR A 142 4.81 3.22 4.97
CA THR A 142 3.84 2.37 4.27
C THR A 142 2.45 2.99 4.18
N ALA A 143 2.01 3.74 5.19
CA ALA A 143 0.66 4.34 5.16
C ALA A 143 0.49 5.46 4.12
N PHE A 144 1.59 5.96 3.57
CA PHE A 144 1.60 7.03 2.58
C PHE A 144 2.19 6.63 1.25
N GLY A 145 2.82 5.46 1.11
CA GLY A 145 3.50 5.16 -0.15
C GLY A 145 2.54 4.86 -1.30
N MET A 146 3.03 5.16 -2.50
CA MET A 146 2.22 5.28 -3.72
C MET A 146 1.06 6.29 -3.61
N GLY A 147 1.08 7.19 -2.63
CA GLY A 147 -0.02 8.11 -2.36
C GLY A 147 -0.38 8.99 -3.55
N LEU A 148 0.62 9.60 -4.19
CA LEU A 148 0.41 10.43 -5.39
C LEU A 148 -0.09 9.58 -6.58
N ILE A 149 0.41 8.36 -6.75
CA ILE A 149 0.01 7.46 -7.84
C ILE A 149 -1.45 7.04 -7.68
N VAL A 150 -1.84 6.55 -6.49
CA VAL A 150 -3.22 6.14 -6.19
C VAL A 150 -4.17 7.32 -6.38
N THR A 151 -3.81 8.49 -5.84
CA THR A 151 -4.64 9.70 -5.97
C THR A 151 -4.82 10.13 -7.42
N THR A 152 -3.74 10.14 -8.19
CA THR A 152 -3.76 10.53 -9.61
C THR A 152 -4.54 9.51 -10.44
N PHE A 153 -4.39 8.22 -10.16
CA PHE A 153 -5.14 7.16 -10.83
C PHE A 153 -6.65 7.27 -10.57
N MET A 154 -7.08 7.46 -9.32
CA MET A 154 -8.50 7.61 -9.02
C MET A 154 -9.08 8.90 -9.62
N THR A 155 -8.28 9.97 -9.61
CA THR A 155 -8.61 11.23 -10.27
C THR A 155 -8.76 11.06 -11.79
N SER A 156 -7.88 10.27 -12.43
CA SER A 156 -7.97 10.03 -13.88
C SER A 156 -9.19 9.20 -14.29
N LYS A 157 -9.85 8.54 -13.33
CA LYS A 157 -11.16 7.89 -13.51
C LYS A 157 -12.35 8.80 -13.24
N GLY A 158 -12.12 10.09 -12.96
CA GLY A 158 -13.17 11.09 -12.72
C GLY A 158 -13.53 11.29 -11.25
N TYR A 159 -12.80 10.69 -10.32
CA TYR A 159 -13.14 10.66 -8.88
C TYR A 159 -12.17 11.47 -8.02
N PHE A 160 -11.98 12.76 -8.36
CA PHE A 160 -11.04 13.63 -7.64
C PHE A 160 -11.43 13.86 -6.18
N LYS A 161 -12.71 14.13 -5.90
CA LYS A 161 -13.20 14.44 -4.55
C LYS A 161 -13.07 13.23 -3.63
N GLU A 162 -13.44 12.07 -4.15
CA GLU A 162 -13.38 10.78 -3.48
C GLU A 162 -11.93 10.39 -3.19
N ALA A 163 -11.03 10.61 -4.15
CA ALA A 163 -9.59 10.41 -3.94
C ALA A 163 -9.05 11.30 -2.80
N LEU A 164 -9.47 12.58 -2.73
CA LEU A 164 -9.07 13.48 -1.65
C LEU A 164 -9.64 13.05 -0.28
N ILE A 165 -10.90 12.60 -0.24
CA ILE A 165 -11.49 12.02 0.98
C ILE A 165 -10.72 10.77 1.40
N GLY A 166 -10.34 9.94 0.42
CA GLY A 166 -9.51 8.78 0.65
C GLY A 166 -8.15 9.12 1.27
N ASN A 167 -7.50 10.19 0.81
CA ASN A 167 -6.27 10.69 1.41
C ASN A 167 -6.45 11.07 2.89
N ILE A 168 -7.55 11.77 3.20
CA ILE A 168 -7.86 12.12 4.60
C ILE A 168 -8.10 10.85 5.43
N GLY A 169 -8.82 9.87 4.87
CA GLY A 169 -8.98 8.56 5.49
C GLY A 169 -7.64 7.88 5.75
N ALA A 170 -6.72 7.86 4.78
CA ALA A 170 -5.38 7.31 4.93
C ALA A 170 -4.57 8.03 6.03
N VAL A 171 -4.67 9.35 6.13
CA VAL A 171 -4.06 10.12 7.24
C VAL A 171 -4.59 9.63 8.59
N ILE A 172 -5.91 9.49 8.75
CA ILE A 172 -6.51 9.00 10.00
C ILE A 172 -6.05 7.56 10.31
N GLY A 173 -6.07 6.68 9.31
CA GLY A 173 -5.58 5.30 9.47
C GLY A 173 -4.10 5.22 9.82
N SER A 174 -3.27 6.08 9.23
CA SER A 174 -1.84 6.18 9.53
C SER A 174 -1.60 6.56 10.99
N ILE A 175 -2.38 7.50 11.54
CA ILE A 175 -2.32 7.91 12.94
C ILE A 175 -2.60 6.69 13.83
N VAL A 176 -3.69 5.96 13.55
CA VAL A 176 -4.03 4.74 14.30
C VAL A 176 -2.90 3.71 14.22
N SER A 177 -2.40 3.44 13.01
CA SER A 177 -1.35 2.45 12.78
C SER A 177 -0.08 2.75 13.57
N VAL A 178 0.42 3.97 13.42
CA VAL A 178 1.68 4.42 14.01
C VAL A 178 1.55 4.54 15.52
N ARG A 179 0.41 5.01 16.04
CA ARG A 179 0.17 5.10 17.50
C ARG A 179 0.16 3.74 18.17
N ILE A 180 -0.52 2.75 17.57
CA ILE A 180 -0.53 1.38 18.09
C ILE A 180 0.88 0.80 18.03
N MET A 181 1.60 1.03 16.93
CA MET A 181 2.99 0.58 16.78
C MET A 181 3.88 1.21 17.86
N ALA A 182 3.86 2.53 18.02
CA ALA A 182 4.64 3.26 19.01
C ALA A 182 4.36 2.79 20.45
N TYR A 183 3.09 2.53 20.79
CA TYR A 183 2.73 1.97 22.09
C TYR A 183 3.35 0.59 22.32
N ARG A 184 3.34 -0.27 21.29
CA ARG A 184 3.86 -1.63 21.37
C ARG A 184 5.40 -1.67 21.34
N THR A 185 6.05 -0.79 20.59
CA THR A 185 7.51 -0.71 20.55
C THR A 185 8.06 -0.16 21.86
N LYS A 186 7.42 0.84 22.47
CA LYS A 186 7.83 1.38 23.78
C LYS A 186 7.88 0.32 24.88
N LYS A 187 6.99 -0.68 24.85
CA LYS A 187 7.01 -1.81 25.80
C LYS A 187 8.18 -2.78 25.61
N VAL A 188 8.69 -2.88 24.38
CA VAL A 188 9.72 -3.87 23.99
C VAL A 188 11.11 -3.24 23.97
N LEU A 189 11.18 -1.95 23.68
CA LEU A 189 12.37 -1.12 23.67
C LEU A 189 12.17 0.05 24.65
N PRO A 190 12.17 -0.20 25.97
CA PRO A 190 12.02 0.87 26.95
C PRO A 190 13.19 1.87 26.82
N GLU A 191 12.92 3.14 27.08
CA GLU A 191 13.95 4.17 27.10
C GLU A 191 14.97 3.87 28.22
N GLU A 192 16.26 3.76 27.89
CA GLU A 192 17.31 4.07 28.86
C GLU A 192 17.23 5.59 29.09
N SER A 193 16.95 5.96 30.35
CA SER A 193 16.80 7.30 30.93
C SER A 193 17.09 8.48 29.98
N GLU A 194 16.03 9.25 29.74
CA GLU A 194 15.99 10.62 29.20
C GLU A 194 17.32 11.38 29.31
N LYS A 195 18.02 11.57 28.19
CA LYS A 195 18.80 12.81 28.00
C LYS A 195 17.83 13.90 27.53
N THR A 196 17.12 14.45 28.51
CA THR A 196 16.59 15.81 28.59
C THR A 196 16.12 16.48 27.29
N GLU A 197 14.82 16.35 26.98
CA GLU A 197 14.07 17.12 25.97
C GLU A 197 13.80 18.59 26.38
N LYS A 198 14.61 19.22 27.25
CA LYS A 198 14.41 20.64 27.62
C LYS A 198 15.43 21.53 26.90
N GLY A 199 15.03 22.08 25.74
CA GLY A 199 15.62 23.32 25.20
C GLY A 199 16.05 23.38 23.73
N MET A 200 15.89 22.33 22.91
CA MET A 200 16.56 22.26 21.58
C MET A 200 15.64 22.21 20.35
N GLY A 201 14.31 22.28 20.52
CA GLY A 201 13.32 21.97 19.46
C GLY A 201 13.31 22.86 18.21
N ASN A 202 13.88 24.08 18.26
CA ASN A 202 13.82 25.02 17.14
C ASN A 202 15.15 25.30 16.44
N LYS A 203 16.31 25.11 17.10
CA LYS A 203 17.62 25.38 16.46
C LYS A 203 18.06 24.23 15.55
N ARG A 204 17.83 22.97 15.96
CA ARG A 204 18.26 21.79 15.20
C ARG A 204 17.43 21.55 13.93
N ASN A 205 16.14 21.84 13.92
CA ASN A 205 15.29 21.64 12.73
C ASN A 205 15.71 22.48 11.51
N LYS A 206 16.35 23.65 11.71
CA LYS A 206 16.83 24.50 10.61
C LYS A 206 18.07 23.94 9.92
N ASP A 207 19.00 23.37 10.70
CA ASP A 207 20.27 22.84 10.16
C ASP A 207 20.10 21.46 9.49
N ILE A 208 18.95 20.80 9.70
CA ILE A 208 18.57 19.51 9.11
C ILE A 208 18.10 19.63 7.66
N GLU A 209 17.31 20.65 7.35
CA GLU A 209 16.65 20.79 6.04
C GLU A 209 17.66 20.95 4.91
N ASP A 210 18.82 21.56 5.18
CA ASP A 210 19.84 21.80 4.17
C ASP A 210 20.78 20.60 3.95
N ASN A 211 20.94 19.70 4.94
CA ASN A 211 21.88 18.57 4.85
C ASN A 211 21.25 17.23 4.43
N ILE A 212 19.96 16.97 4.74
CA ILE A 212 19.31 15.68 4.42
C ILE A 212 18.82 15.62 2.96
N ILE A 213 18.49 16.77 2.37
CA ILE A 213 18.05 16.86 0.97
C ILE A 213 19.12 17.64 0.21
N GLU A 214 20.09 16.89 -0.31
CA GLU A 214 21.13 17.41 -1.18
C GLU A 214 20.51 17.91 -2.49
N HIS A 215 21.02 19.06 -2.96
CA HIS A 215 20.69 19.59 -4.27
C HIS A 215 21.67 19.04 -5.30
N THR A 216 21.16 18.74 -6.49
CA THR A 216 22.04 18.36 -7.60
C THR A 216 22.90 19.57 -7.98
N GLU A 217 24.21 19.37 -8.21
CA GLU A 217 25.08 20.44 -8.71
C GLU A 217 24.69 20.83 -10.15
N GLY A 218 24.85 22.11 -10.49
CA GLY A 218 24.59 22.63 -11.83
C GLY A 218 23.63 23.83 -11.88
N SER A 219 23.38 24.31 -13.10
CA SER A 219 22.44 25.40 -13.38
C SER A 219 21.00 25.00 -13.07
N PHE A 220 20.10 25.98 -12.91
CA PHE A 220 18.67 25.73 -12.67
C PHE A 220 18.06 24.78 -13.72
N PHE A 221 18.40 24.99 -15.00
CA PHE A 221 17.85 24.19 -16.10
C PHE A 221 18.43 22.77 -16.13
N GLU A 222 19.73 22.60 -15.86
CA GLU A 222 20.35 21.28 -15.73
C GLU A 222 19.73 20.48 -14.59
N ARG A 223 19.59 21.11 -13.41
CA ARG A 223 18.92 20.49 -12.25
C ARG A 223 17.48 20.12 -12.55
N PHE A 224 16.74 20.99 -13.25
CA PHE A 224 15.37 20.72 -13.68
C PHE A 224 15.31 19.48 -14.58
N LEU A 225 16.11 19.45 -15.66
CA LEU A 225 16.10 18.33 -16.60
C LEU A 225 16.54 17.02 -15.94
N THR A 226 17.61 17.05 -15.14
CA THR A 226 18.12 15.87 -14.43
C THR A 226 17.06 15.32 -13.49
N ALA A 227 16.49 16.15 -12.60
CA ALA A 227 15.46 15.71 -11.66
C ALA A 227 14.20 15.20 -12.38
N PHE A 228 13.77 15.87 -13.46
CA PHE A 228 12.59 15.46 -14.21
C PHE A 228 12.77 14.08 -14.88
N LEU A 229 13.93 13.85 -15.52
CA LEU A 229 14.26 12.58 -16.16
C LEU A 229 14.50 11.46 -15.15
N GLU A 230 15.19 11.74 -14.04
CA GLU A 230 15.39 10.78 -12.95
C GLU A 230 14.06 10.35 -12.33
N GLY A 231 13.16 11.30 -12.07
CA GLY A 231 11.83 11.01 -11.56
C GLY A 231 11.00 10.19 -12.56
N GLY A 232 11.11 10.49 -13.86
CA GLY A 232 10.49 9.68 -14.91
C GLY A 232 11.01 8.24 -14.93
N LYS A 233 12.33 8.05 -14.82
CA LYS A 233 12.96 6.72 -14.73
C LYS A 233 12.48 5.95 -13.50
N LEU A 234 12.40 6.60 -12.33
CA LEU A 234 11.86 6.00 -11.11
C LEU A 234 10.42 5.51 -11.33
N GLY A 235 9.60 6.27 -12.05
CA GLY A 235 8.25 5.84 -12.41
C GLY A 235 8.20 4.62 -13.32
N VAL A 236 9.15 4.47 -14.26
CA VAL A 236 9.30 3.24 -15.06
C VAL A 236 9.64 2.06 -14.15
N ASP A 237 10.58 2.23 -13.22
CA ASP A 237 10.98 1.18 -12.28
C ASP A 237 9.79 0.74 -11.41
N ILE A 238 8.98 1.68 -10.92
CA ILE A 238 7.72 1.38 -10.21
C ILE A 238 6.78 0.57 -11.10
N GLY A 239 6.60 0.99 -12.36
CA GLY A 239 5.76 0.28 -13.34
C GLY A 239 6.23 -1.16 -13.60
N LEU A 240 7.54 -1.40 -13.67
CA LEU A 240 8.11 -2.73 -13.83
C LEU A 240 7.91 -3.58 -12.56
N ASN A 241 8.09 -2.97 -11.39
CA ASN A 241 7.95 -3.64 -10.10
C ASN A 241 6.51 -4.10 -9.80
N ILE A 242 5.49 -3.43 -10.33
CA ILE A 242 4.10 -3.86 -10.15
C ILE A 242 3.69 -5.03 -11.05
N ILE A 243 4.41 -5.32 -12.14
CA ILE A 243 4.05 -6.37 -13.11
C ILE A 243 3.81 -7.72 -12.44
N PRO A 244 4.74 -8.28 -11.64
CA PRO A 244 4.53 -9.61 -11.05
C PRO A 244 3.32 -9.65 -10.12
N GLY A 245 3.11 -8.58 -9.35
CA GLY A 245 1.95 -8.43 -8.47
C GLY A 245 0.65 -8.41 -9.27
N VAL A 246 0.56 -7.59 -10.31
CA VAL A 246 -0.63 -7.49 -11.15
C VAL A 246 -0.89 -8.82 -11.89
N LEU A 247 0.10 -9.39 -12.57
CA LEU A 247 -0.14 -10.56 -13.42
C LEU A 247 -0.42 -11.83 -12.64
N VAL A 248 0.20 -12.01 -11.47
CA VAL A 248 0.00 -13.23 -10.68
C VAL A 248 -1.15 -13.05 -9.70
N ILE A 249 -1.10 -11.99 -8.87
CA ILE A 249 -2.08 -11.81 -7.78
C ILE A 249 -3.42 -11.36 -8.35
N CYS A 250 -3.47 -10.34 -9.22
CA CYS A 250 -4.77 -9.88 -9.72
C CYS A 250 -5.44 -10.89 -10.63
N THR A 251 -4.71 -11.66 -11.42
CA THR A 251 -5.31 -12.74 -12.22
C THR A 251 -5.99 -13.77 -11.32
N VAL A 252 -5.33 -14.20 -10.24
CA VAL A 252 -5.94 -15.11 -9.25
C VAL A 252 -7.13 -14.46 -8.57
N ILE A 253 -7.02 -13.20 -8.13
CA ILE A 253 -8.14 -12.50 -7.48
C ILE A 253 -9.32 -12.32 -8.42
N MET A 254 -9.10 -11.93 -9.68
CA MET A 254 -10.16 -11.76 -10.69
C MET A 254 -10.84 -13.08 -11.01
N LEU A 255 -10.08 -14.18 -11.14
CA LEU A 255 -10.62 -15.53 -11.25
C LEU A 255 -11.50 -15.89 -10.06
N LEU A 256 -11.14 -15.49 -8.84
CA LEU A 256 -11.95 -15.74 -7.66
C LEU A 256 -13.12 -14.76 -7.52
N THR A 257 -13.10 -13.62 -8.23
CA THR A 257 -14.07 -12.55 -8.08
C THR A 257 -15.22 -12.67 -9.06
N PHE A 258 -14.93 -12.79 -10.36
CA PHE A 258 -15.95 -12.73 -11.39
C PHE A 258 -16.63 -14.09 -11.64
N GLY A 259 -17.64 -14.10 -12.51
CA GLY A 259 -18.33 -15.28 -13.01
C GLY A 259 -18.03 -15.57 -14.48
N PRO A 260 -18.74 -16.51 -15.13
CA PRO A 260 -18.80 -16.52 -16.58
C PRO A 260 -19.37 -15.19 -17.09
N ILE A 261 -18.87 -14.69 -18.23
CA ILE A 261 -19.35 -13.42 -18.80
C ILE A 261 -20.83 -13.50 -19.14
N ASP A 262 -21.25 -14.62 -19.73
CA ASP A 262 -22.65 -14.95 -19.98
C ASP A 262 -23.00 -16.26 -19.27
N PRO A 263 -23.76 -16.21 -18.15
CA PRO A 263 -24.17 -17.40 -17.42
C PRO A 263 -24.96 -18.42 -18.25
N SER A 264 -25.65 -17.99 -19.32
CA SER A 264 -26.43 -18.87 -20.18
C SER A 264 -25.55 -19.70 -21.13
N VAL A 265 -24.39 -19.18 -21.51
CA VAL A 265 -23.44 -19.86 -22.40
C VAL A 265 -22.34 -20.58 -21.61
N GLY A 266 -22.12 -20.18 -20.36
CA GLY A 266 -21.08 -20.73 -19.49
C GLY A 266 -19.70 -20.16 -19.81
N TYR A 267 -18.66 -20.86 -19.36
CA TYR A 267 -17.27 -20.41 -19.52
C TYR A 267 -16.79 -20.58 -20.95
N GLN A 268 -16.13 -19.54 -21.48
CA GLN A 268 -15.60 -19.52 -22.84
C GLN A 268 -14.08 -19.34 -22.87
N GLY A 269 -13.42 -19.23 -21.71
CA GLY A 269 -11.98 -19.00 -21.64
C GLY A 269 -11.61 -17.54 -21.93
N LYS A 270 -12.53 -16.61 -21.72
CA LYS A 270 -12.35 -15.18 -21.99
C LYS A 270 -11.70 -14.47 -20.80
N ALA A 271 -11.07 -13.33 -21.05
CA ALA A 271 -10.51 -12.50 -19.98
C ALA A 271 -11.60 -12.10 -18.97
N TYR A 272 -11.23 -12.06 -17.70
CA TYR A 272 -12.09 -11.68 -16.57
C TYR A 272 -13.26 -12.63 -16.29
N GLU A 273 -13.23 -13.88 -16.78
CA GLU A 273 -14.08 -14.94 -16.25
C GLU A 273 -13.59 -15.42 -14.87
N GLY A 274 -14.47 -16.01 -14.07
CA GLY A 274 -14.11 -16.51 -12.74
C GLY A 274 -15.18 -17.37 -12.07
N VAL A 275 -14.93 -17.75 -10.82
CA VAL A 275 -15.75 -18.72 -10.05
C VAL A 275 -16.57 -18.11 -8.91
N GLN A 276 -16.57 -16.78 -8.75
CA GLN A 276 -17.32 -16.03 -7.74
C GLN A 276 -17.11 -16.54 -6.30
N LEU A 277 -15.89 -16.93 -5.94
CA LEU A 277 -15.57 -17.37 -4.58
C LEU A 277 -15.48 -16.17 -3.61
N LEU A 278 -14.82 -15.09 -4.02
CA LEU A 278 -14.68 -13.89 -3.20
C LEU A 278 -16.01 -13.18 -2.93
N PRO A 279 -16.94 -13.04 -3.91
CA PRO A 279 -18.29 -12.54 -3.65
C PRO A 279 -19.02 -13.36 -2.58
N LYS A 280 -18.97 -14.69 -2.62
CA LYS A 280 -19.60 -15.54 -1.58
C LYS A 280 -19.02 -15.27 -0.18
N ILE A 281 -17.72 -15.06 -0.09
CA ILE A 281 -17.05 -14.67 1.17
C ILE A 281 -17.50 -13.25 1.57
N GLY A 282 -17.58 -12.33 0.61
CA GLY A 282 -18.04 -10.96 0.80
C GLY A 282 -19.50 -10.88 1.28
N GLU A 283 -20.39 -11.72 0.74
CA GLU A 283 -21.78 -11.85 1.19
C GLU A 283 -21.85 -12.33 2.63
N TRP A 284 -21.07 -13.36 2.98
CA TRP A 284 -21.01 -13.87 4.35
C TRP A 284 -20.46 -12.82 5.34
N LEU A 285 -19.50 -12.00 4.91
CA LEU A 285 -18.94 -10.90 5.69
C LEU A 285 -19.75 -9.60 5.60
N SER A 286 -20.77 -9.54 4.75
CA SER A 286 -21.52 -8.31 4.46
C SER A 286 -22.16 -7.65 5.69
N PRO A 287 -22.60 -8.37 6.75
CA PRO A 287 -23.11 -7.73 7.96
C PRO A 287 -22.06 -6.86 8.66
N ILE A 288 -20.77 -7.10 8.43
CA ILE A 288 -19.66 -6.34 8.99
C ILE A 288 -19.15 -5.31 7.96
N ILE A 289 -18.98 -5.73 6.71
CA ILE A 289 -18.39 -4.88 5.66
C ILE A 289 -19.29 -3.70 5.30
N LYS A 290 -20.60 -3.92 5.16
CA LYS A 290 -21.55 -2.86 4.80
C LYS A 290 -21.55 -1.69 5.78
N PRO A 291 -21.73 -1.89 7.10
CA PRO A 291 -21.72 -0.77 8.04
C PRO A 291 -20.34 -0.11 8.20
N LEU A 292 -19.24 -0.84 7.97
CA LEU A 292 -17.89 -0.28 8.12
C LEU A 292 -17.44 0.51 6.90
N PHE A 293 -17.75 0.03 5.69
CA PHE A 293 -17.16 0.53 4.45
C PHE A 293 -18.20 0.95 3.40
N GLY A 294 -19.49 0.69 3.63
CA GLY A 294 -20.57 1.08 2.72
C GLY A 294 -20.67 0.27 1.43
N PHE A 295 -19.93 -0.85 1.30
CA PHE A 295 -19.87 -1.60 0.04
C PHE A 295 -21.25 -2.13 -0.36
N LYS A 296 -21.75 -1.65 -1.50
CA LYS A 296 -23.06 -2.06 -2.04
C LYS A 296 -23.01 -3.49 -2.58
N ASN A 297 -21.90 -3.86 -3.22
CA ASN A 297 -21.69 -5.15 -3.87
C ASN A 297 -20.61 -6.00 -3.15
N PRO A 298 -20.81 -7.33 -3.01
CA PRO A 298 -19.87 -8.20 -2.30
C PRO A 298 -18.50 -8.34 -3.01
N GLU A 299 -18.45 -8.19 -4.33
CA GLU A 299 -17.23 -8.20 -5.16
C GLU A 299 -16.22 -7.13 -4.70
N ALA A 300 -16.70 -6.02 -4.13
CA ALA A 300 -15.86 -4.91 -3.70
C ALA A 300 -14.81 -5.31 -2.64
N ILE A 301 -15.01 -6.43 -1.93
CA ILE A 301 -14.03 -6.98 -0.98
C ILE A 301 -12.69 -7.36 -1.63
N ALA A 302 -12.70 -7.65 -2.94
CA ALA A 302 -11.49 -8.07 -3.65
C ALA A 302 -10.40 -6.99 -3.65
N PHE A 303 -10.79 -5.71 -3.69
CA PHE A 303 -9.82 -4.61 -3.69
C PHE A 303 -9.03 -4.53 -2.37
N PRO A 304 -9.68 -4.41 -1.19
CA PRO A 304 -8.97 -4.42 0.08
C PRO A 304 -8.08 -5.66 0.27
N ILE A 305 -8.56 -6.85 -0.11
CA ILE A 305 -7.78 -8.10 0.00
C ILE A 305 -6.50 -8.03 -0.85
N THR A 306 -6.61 -7.54 -2.08
CA THR A 306 -5.47 -7.39 -2.98
C THR A 306 -4.47 -6.35 -2.48
N ALA A 307 -4.99 -5.23 -1.95
CA ALA A 307 -4.17 -4.13 -1.42
C ALA A 307 -3.31 -4.52 -0.21
N LEU A 308 -3.64 -5.60 0.51
CA LEU A 308 -2.78 -6.15 1.56
C LEU A 308 -1.41 -6.60 1.02
N GLY A 309 -1.40 -7.16 -0.19
CA GLY A 309 -0.20 -7.69 -0.85
C GLY A 309 0.48 -6.68 -1.78
N ALA A 310 -0.32 -5.97 -2.59
CA ALA A 310 0.16 -4.95 -3.52
C ALA A 310 -0.97 -3.98 -3.93
N VAL A 311 -0.82 -2.69 -3.62
CA VAL A 311 -1.83 -1.67 -4.00
C VAL A 311 -1.82 -1.40 -5.51
N GLY A 312 -0.66 -1.37 -6.18
CA GLY A 312 -0.59 -1.22 -7.64
C GLY A 312 -1.37 -2.34 -8.36
N ALA A 313 -1.34 -3.55 -7.78
CA ALA A 313 -2.17 -4.67 -8.22
C ALA A 313 -3.66 -4.38 -7.96
N ALA A 314 -4.03 -3.94 -6.76
CA ALA A 314 -5.42 -3.60 -6.43
C ALA A 314 -6.02 -2.52 -7.35
N LEU A 315 -5.24 -1.51 -7.76
CA LEU A 315 -5.68 -0.48 -8.73
C LEU A 315 -6.18 -1.08 -10.05
N SER A 316 -5.68 -2.26 -10.45
CA SER A 316 -6.12 -2.93 -11.67
C SER A 316 -7.56 -3.43 -11.64
N LEU A 317 -8.14 -3.57 -10.45
CA LEU A 317 -9.54 -3.98 -10.29
C LEU A 317 -10.51 -2.84 -10.57
N VAL A 318 -10.07 -1.59 -10.36
CA VAL A 318 -10.94 -0.39 -10.38
C VAL A 318 -11.60 -0.17 -11.74
N PRO A 319 -10.90 -0.21 -12.90
CA PRO A 319 -11.55 0.02 -14.19
C PRO A 319 -12.68 -0.99 -14.43
N LYS A 320 -12.41 -2.27 -14.17
CA LYS A 320 -13.41 -3.31 -14.42
C LYS A 320 -14.61 -3.21 -13.48
N PHE A 321 -14.36 -2.89 -12.22
CA PHE A 321 -15.44 -2.69 -11.25
C PHE A 321 -16.31 -1.47 -11.56
N LEU A 322 -15.73 -0.39 -12.10
CA LEU A 322 -16.49 0.77 -12.58
C LEU A 322 -17.33 0.40 -13.79
N GLU A 323 -16.75 -0.29 -14.78
CA GLU A 323 -17.48 -0.75 -15.98
C GLU A 323 -18.66 -1.66 -15.64
N SER A 324 -18.48 -2.55 -14.66
CA SER A 324 -19.51 -3.50 -14.24
C SER A 324 -20.47 -2.96 -13.18
N GLY A 325 -20.37 -1.68 -12.79
CA GLY A 325 -21.24 -1.07 -11.77
C GLY A 325 -21.07 -1.65 -10.36
N VAL A 326 -19.94 -2.31 -10.08
CA VAL A 326 -19.65 -2.92 -8.77
C VAL A 326 -19.28 -1.85 -7.72
N ILE A 327 -18.63 -0.77 -8.15
CA ILE A 327 -18.18 0.31 -7.27
C ILE A 327 -18.66 1.68 -7.76
N GLY A 328 -18.85 2.60 -6.81
CA GLY A 328 -19.16 4.00 -7.07
C GLY A 328 -18.32 4.94 -6.20
N PRO A 329 -18.79 6.20 -5.99
CA PRO A 329 -18.04 7.22 -5.26
C PRO A 329 -17.57 6.79 -3.87
N ASN A 330 -18.47 6.17 -3.09
CA ASN A 330 -18.16 5.66 -1.76
C ASN A 330 -17.00 4.66 -1.77
N GLU A 331 -17.10 3.63 -2.61
CA GLU A 331 -16.09 2.58 -2.72
C GLU A 331 -14.76 3.16 -3.19
N ILE A 332 -14.75 4.13 -4.12
CA ILE A 332 -13.52 4.78 -4.58
C ILE A 332 -12.82 5.53 -3.43
N ALA A 333 -13.57 6.24 -2.58
CA ALA A 333 -12.98 6.91 -1.42
C ALA A 333 -12.38 5.91 -0.42
N VAL A 334 -13.12 4.84 -0.13
CA VAL A 334 -12.65 3.76 0.78
C VAL A 334 -11.45 3.02 0.19
N PHE A 335 -11.48 2.70 -1.09
CA PHE A 335 -10.38 2.04 -1.81
C PHE A 335 -9.14 2.91 -1.85
N THR A 336 -9.29 4.22 -2.04
CA THR A 336 -8.18 5.16 -1.95
C THR A 336 -7.58 5.14 -0.55
N ALA A 337 -8.41 5.27 0.49
CA ALA A 337 -7.93 5.28 1.89
C ALA A 337 -7.24 3.98 2.29
N MET A 338 -7.87 2.84 2.03
CA MET A 338 -7.32 1.53 2.38
C MET A 338 -6.14 1.17 1.49
N GLY A 339 -6.23 1.46 0.20
CA GLY A 339 -5.16 1.21 -0.77
C GLY A 339 -3.88 1.95 -0.40
N MET A 340 -3.98 3.25 -0.11
CA MET A 340 -2.84 4.04 0.36
C MET A 340 -2.37 3.60 1.74
N CYS A 341 -3.29 3.43 2.69
CA CYS A 341 -2.91 3.12 4.06
C CYS A 341 -2.27 1.73 4.18
N TRP A 342 -2.67 0.73 3.39
CA TRP A 342 -2.06 -0.60 3.42
C TRP A 342 -0.92 -0.77 2.45
N SER A 343 -1.00 -0.17 1.26
CA SER A 343 0.07 -0.13 0.27
C SER A 343 0.89 -1.43 0.10
N GLY A 344 0.25 -2.60 0.13
CA GLY A 344 0.97 -3.88 0.02
C GLY A 344 1.88 -4.20 1.20
N PHE A 345 1.54 -3.79 2.42
CA PHE A 345 2.40 -3.91 3.59
C PHE A 345 2.89 -5.34 3.88
N LEU A 346 2.15 -6.38 3.46
CA LEU A 346 2.58 -7.76 3.65
C LEU A 346 3.87 -8.09 2.90
N SER A 347 4.13 -7.43 1.77
CA SER A 347 5.34 -7.61 0.98
C SER A 347 6.50 -6.70 1.43
N THR A 348 6.19 -5.51 1.94
CA THR A 348 7.20 -4.46 2.21
C THR A 348 7.68 -4.43 3.67
N HIS A 349 6.82 -4.72 4.65
CA HIS A 349 7.18 -4.59 6.07
C HIS A 349 8.35 -5.47 6.51
N VAL A 350 8.52 -6.66 5.92
CA VAL A 350 9.64 -7.55 6.26
C VAL A 350 10.96 -6.89 5.88
N ALA A 351 11.09 -6.43 4.63
CA ALA A 351 12.29 -5.78 4.13
C ALA A 351 12.57 -4.46 4.86
N MET A 352 11.53 -3.64 5.09
CA MET A 352 11.66 -2.35 5.77
C MET A 352 12.11 -2.52 7.22
N LEU A 353 11.53 -3.46 7.98
CA LEU A 353 11.97 -3.68 9.37
C LEU A 353 13.32 -4.40 9.47
N ASP A 354 13.72 -5.17 8.48
CA ASP A 354 15.07 -5.72 8.41
C ASP A 354 16.09 -4.60 8.19
N ALA A 355 15.82 -3.69 7.24
CA ALA A 355 16.64 -2.50 6.99
C ALA A 355 16.73 -1.56 8.21
N LEU A 356 15.65 -1.46 9.01
CA LEU A 356 15.64 -0.72 10.27
C LEU A 356 16.29 -1.48 11.45
N GLY A 357 16.80 -2.70 11.26
CA GLY A 357 17.42 -3.49 12.32
C GLY A 357 16.43 -4.06 13.36
N HIS A 358 15.14 -4.11 13.03
CA HIS A 358 14.04 -4.37 13.97
C HIS A 358 13.13 -5.53 13.55
N ARG A 359 13.68 -6.54 12.88
CA ARG A 359 12.96 -7.74 12.38
C ARG A 359 12.02 -8.41 13.40
N LYS A 360 12.38 -8.42 14.69
CA LYS A 360 11.56 -8.99 15.79
C LYS A 360 10.20 -8.28 15.98
N LEU A 361 10.01 -7.11 15.37
CA LEU A 361 8.79 -6.30 15.47
C LEU A 361 7.83 -6.45 14.27
N ILE A 362 8.15 -7.29 13.28
CA ILE A 362 7.34 -7.49 12.06
C ILE A 362 5.87 -7.78 12.37
N SER A 363 5.59 -8.76 13.22
CA SER A 363 4.20 -9.11 13.55
C SER A 363 3.45 -7.96 14.23
N LYS A 364 4.16 -7.13 15.01
CA LYS A 364 3.57 -5.97 15.68
C LYS A 364 3.23 -4.87 14.69
N ALA A 365 4.12 -4.62 13.72
CA ALA A 365 3.93 -3.65 12.63
C ALA A 365 2.81 -4.06 11.68
N ILE A 366 2.78 -5.33 11.24
CA ILE A 366 1.72 -5.89 10.41
C ILE A 366 0.36 -5.71 11.10
N THR A 367 0.23 -6.16 12.34
CA THR A 367 -1.08 -6.14 13.02
C THR A 367 -1.54 -4.71 13.36
N SER A 368 -0.64 -3.79 13.71
CA SER A 368 -1.02 -2.38 13.88
C SER A 368 -1.46 -1.73 12.57
N HIS A 369 -0.89 -2.16 11.45
CA HIS A 369 -1.21 -1.63 10.14
C HIS A 369 -2.47 -2.19 9.51
N VAL A 370 -2.80 -3.46 9.76
CA VAL A 370 -4.13 -4.01 9.48
C VAL A 370 -5.20 -3.13 10.13
N ILE A 371 -5.06 -2.83 11.42
CA ILE A 371 -6.00 -1.98 12.16
C ILE A 371 -6.01 -0.55 11.58
N GLY A 372 -4.85 -0.02 11.21
CA GLY A 372 -4.72 1.28 10.56
C GLY A 372 -5.53 1.40 9.27
N GLY A 373 -5.39 0.46 8.33
CA GLY A 373 -6.16 0.52 7.08
C GLY A 373 -7.65 0.24 7.26
N ILE A 374 -8.06 -0.57 8.24
CA ILE A 374 -9.49 -0.68 8.62
C ILE A 374 -10.01 0.69 9.09
N ALA A 375 -9.27 1.36 9.98
CA ALA A 375 -9.63 2.70 10.42
C ALA A 375 -9.64 3.72 9.27
N ALA A 376 -8.72 3.59 8.30
CA ALA A 376 -8.69 4.43 7.11
C ALA A 376 -9.97 4.29 6.28
N GLY A 377 -10.37 3.05 5.98
CA GLY A 377 -11.57 2.77 5.21
C GLY A 377 -12.85 3.24 5.92
N ILE A 378 -12.97 2.97 7.22
CA ILE A 378 -14.10 3.45 8.03
C ILE A 378 -14.17 4.98 7.99
N SER A 379 -13.03 5.65 8.19
CA SER A 379 -12.98 7.11 8.21
C SER A 379 -13.37 7.71 6.87
N ALA A 380 -12.90 7.13 5.76
CA ALA A 380 -13.30 7.57 4.42
C ALA A 380 -14.79 7.38 4.18
N HIS A 381 -15.35 6.22 4.54
CA HIS A 381 -16.79 5.96 4.42
C HIS A 381 -17.62 6.99 5.22
N LEU A 382 -17.25 7.24 6.48
CA LEU A 382 -17.93 8.22 7.32
C LEU A 382 -17.83 9.65 6.76
N LEU A 383 -16.69 10.02 6.18
CA LEU A 383 -16.51 11.33 5.53
C LEU A 383 -17.38 11.47 4.29
N VAL A 384 -17.51 10.41 3.46
CA VAL A 384 -18.42 10.39 2.31
C VAL A 384 -19.87 10.60 2.77
N LEU A 385 -20.30 9.89 3.83
CA LEU A 385 -21.64 10.06 4.41
C LEU A 385 -21.87 11.49 4.93
N LEU A 386 -20.90 12.04 5.66
CA LEU A 386 -20.99 13.39 6.23
C LEU A 386 -21.08 14.48 5.14
N LEU A 387 -20.38 14.28 4.02
CA LEU A 387 -20.37 15.22 2.90
C LEU A 387 -21.53 15.00 1.91
N GLY A 388 -22.40 14.02 2.15
CA GLY A 388 -23.57 13.73 1.29
C GLY A 388 -23.21 13.16 -0.08
N LEU A 389 -22.11 12.39 -0.17
CA LEU A 389 -21.57 11.83 -1.42
C LEU A 389 -21.89 10.33 -1.62
N ALA A 390 -22.73 9.72 -0.76
CA ALA A 390 -22.99 8.27 -0.69
C ALA A 390 -24.24 7.78 -1.45
#